data_AF-A0AAJ1UEN5-F1
#
_entry.id   AF-A0AAJ1UEN5-F1
#
_cell.length_a   1.000
_cell.length_b   1.000
_cell.length_c   1.000
_cell.angle_alpha   90.00
_cell.angle_beta   90.00
_cell.angle_gamma   90.00
#
_symmetry.space_group_name_H-M   'P 1'
#
loop_
_entity.id
_entity.type
_entity.pdbx_description
1 polymer ?
#
loop_
_entity_poly.entity_id
_entity_poly.type
_entity_poly.pdbx_seq_one_letter_code
_entity_poly.pdbx_strand_id
1 'polypeptide(L)'
;MSHSSYVFDAYGTLFDVHSAVRRHAEKAGPDGRAFSELWRAKQLEYSWVLSLMGAYSDFWKLTEDSLDFAFARYPSVDPGLRNDLLDAYWTL
;
A
#
# COMPACT_ATOMS: atom_id res chain seq x y z
N MET A 1 10.21 34.95 -2.52
CA MET A 1 9.01 34.93 -1.67
C MET A 1 9.27 33.98 -0.51
N SER A 2 8.98 34.39 0.72
CA SER A 2 9.13 33.54 1.92
C SER A 2 7.75 33.06 2.33
N HIS A 3 7.56 31.75 2.46
CA HIS A 3 6.34 31.16 3.03
C HIS A 3 6.58 30.81 4.50
N SER A 4 5.54 30.96 5.33
CA SER A 4 5.62 30.66 6.77
C SER A 4 5.52 29.18 7.09
N SER A 5 5.04 28.35 6.17
CA SER A 5 4.89 26.90 6.36
C SER A 5 4.86 26.18 5.02
N TYR A 6 5.30 24.92 5.04
CA TYR A 6 5.20 23.99 3.93
C TYR A 6 4.58 22.69 4.46
N VAL A 7 3.54 22.21 3.79
CA VAL A 7 2.83 20.98 4.15
C VAL A 7 3.02 20.00 3.00
N PHE A 8 3.39 18.78 3.34
CA PHE A 8 3.64 17.72 2.38
C PHE A 8 2.67 16.58 2.66
N ASP A 9 2.16 15.99 1.58
CA ASP A 9 1.58 14.65 1.67
C ASP A 9 2.66 13.64 2.07
N ALA A 10 2.24 12.52 2.65
CA ALA A 10 3.12 11.48 3.14
C ALA A 10 3.36 10.41 2.07
N TYR A 11 2.34 9.62 1.77
CA TYR A 11 2.45 8.37 1.00
C TYR A 11 2.51 8.61 -0.50
N GLY A 12 3.69 8.44 -1.10
CA GLY A 12 3.97 8.73 -2.51
C GLY A 12 4.60 10.10 -2.74
N THR A 13 4.75 10.91 -1.68
CA THR A 13 5.43 12.21 -1.72
C THR A 13 6.70 12.19 -0.87
N LEU A 14 6.58 11.96 0.44
CA LEU A 14 7.74 11.80 1.34
C LEU A 14 8.18 10.33 1.46
N PHE A 15 7.22 9.41 1.42
CA PHE A 15 7.45 7.97 1.58
C PHE A 15 7.21 7.22 0.27
N ASP A 16 8.16 6.39 -0.12
CA ASP A 16 8.01 5.49 -1.28
C ASP A 16 7.28 4.20 -0.88
N VAL A 17 5.97 4.19 -1.10
CA VAL A 17 5.08 3.05 -0.79
C VAL A 17 5.46 1.75 -1.51
N HIS A 18 6.11 1.82 -2.67
CA HIS A 18 6.53 0.62 -3.40
C HIS A 18 7.78 0.00 -2.79
N SER A 19 8.50 0.73 -1.92
CA SER A 19 9.69 0.21 -1.25
C SER A 19 9.37 -0.98 -0.35
N ALA A 20 8.17 -1.07 0.23
CA ALA A 20 7.73 -2.20 1.04
C ALA A 20 7.85 -3.52 0.26
N VAL A 21 7.29 -3.59 -0.95
CA VAL A 21 7.38 -4.80 -1.79
C VAL A 21 8.78 -4.98 -2.39
N ARG A 22 9.45 -3.89 -2.79
CA ARG A 22 10.81 -3.98 -3.36
C ARG A 22 11.84 -4.54 -2.37
N ARG A 23 11.72 -4.26 -1.06
CA ARG A 23 12.59 -4.86 -0.02
C ARG A 23 12.49 -6.39 0.01
N HIS A 24 11.40 -6.95 -0.51
CA HIS A 24 11.13 -8.38 -0.58
C HIS A 24 11.02 -8.90 -2.03
N ALA A 25 11.62 -8.22 -3.01
CA ALA A 25 11.44 -8.51 -4.43
C ALA A 25 11.76 -9.96 -4.81
N GLU A 26 12.78 -10.57 -4.19
CA GLU A 26 13.14 -11.97 -4.44
C GLU A 26 12.02 -12.94 -4.04
N LYS A 27 11.38 -12.71 -2.89
CA LYS A 27 10.25 -13.51 -2.40
C LYS A 27 8.95 -13.18 -3.15
N ALA A 28 8.77 -11.92 -3.55
CA ALA A 28 7.59 -11.47 -4.28
C ALA A 28 7.55 -11.99 -5.72
N GLY A 29 8.68 -12.43 -6.27
CA GLY A 29 8.75 -13.04 -7.58
C GLY A 29 8.47 -12.08 -8.74
N PRO A 30 8.29 -12.61 -9.96
CA PRO A 30 8.20 -11.79 -11.19
C PRO A 30 6.98 -10.87 -11.21
N ASP A 31 5.89 -11.25 -10.54
CA ASP A 31 4.66 -10.47 -10.46
C ASP A 31 4.70 -9.40 -9.34
N GLY A 32 5.75 -9.37 -8.52
CA GLY A 32 5.84 -8.49 -7.34
C GLY A 32 5.64 -7.00 -7.64
N ARG A 33 6.09 -6.53 -8.82
CA ARG A 33 5.85 -5.15 -9.24
C ARG A 33 4.36 -4.88 -9.48
N ALA A 34 3.71 -5.72 -10.28
CA ALA A 34 2.30 -5.56 -10.62
C ALA A 34 1.41 -5.75 -9.37
N PHE A 35 1.80 -6.65 -8.48
CA PHE A 35 1.22 -6.80 -7.14
C PHE A 35 1.30 -5.50 -6.33
N SER A 36 2.48 -4.87 -6.24
CA SER A 36 2.67 -3.61 -5.51
C SER A 36 1.85 -2.46 -6.09
N GLU A 37 1.78 -2.37 -7.42
CA GLU A 37 0.95 -1.40 -8.12
C GLU A 37 -0.54 -1.60 -7.82
N LEU A 38 -1.03 -2.85 -7.83
CA LEU A 38 -2.42 -3.16 -7.50
C LEU A 38 -2.75 -2.85 -6.03
N TRP A 39 -1.87 -3.24 -5.10
CA TRP A 39 -2.06 -2.97 -3.67
C TRP A 39 -2.25 -1.48 -3.43
N ARG A 40 -1.35 -0.63 -3.96
CA ARG A 40 -1.46 0.82 -3.82
C ARG A 40 -2.72 1.38 -4.48
N ALA A 41 -3.08 0.89 -5.68
CA ALA A 41 -4.29 1.33 -6.36
C ALA A 41 -5.55 1.03 -5.53
N LYS A 42 -5.65 -0.18 -4.97
CA LYS A 42 -6.81 -0.58 -4.16
C LYS A 42 -6.89 0.12 -2.81
N GLN A 43 -5.75 0.37 -2.17
CA GLN A 43 -5.69 1.16 -0.94
C GLN A 43 -6.34 2.55 -1.14
N LEU A 44 -5.98 3.22 -2.23
CA LEU A 44 -6.55 4.53 -2.58
C LEU A 44 -8.02 4.43 -2.99
N GLU A 45 -8.37 3.45 -3.85
CA GLU A 45 -9.75 3.22 -4.28
C GLU A 45 -10.69 3.00 -3.08
N TYR A 46 -10.28 2.17 -2.12
CA TYR A 46 -11.08 1.91 -0.93
C TYR A 46 -11.24 3.16 -0.08
N SER A 47 -10.20 3.98 0.05
CA SER A 47 -10.28 5.24 0.79
C SER A 47 -11.30 6.21 0.19
N TRP A 48 -11.42 6.24 -1.15
CA TRP A 48 -12.39 7.09 -1.84
C TRP A 48 -13.80 6.52 -1.77
N VAL A 49 -13.99 5.26 -2.17
CA VAL A 49 -15.31 4.63 -2.27
C VAL A 49 -15.99 4.56 -0.91
N LEU A 50 -15.29 4.10 0.12
CA LEU A 50 -15.86 3.96 1.46
C LEU A 50 -16.18 5.31 2.09
N SER A 51 -15.33 6.32 1.89
CA SER A 51 -15.61 7.69 2.33
C SER A 51 -16.85 8.27 1.63
N LEU A 52 -16.97 8.07 0.32
CA LEU A 52 -18.15 8.51 -0.46
C LEU A 52 -19.44 7.81 -0.04
N MET A 53 -19.35 6.56 0.44
CA MET A 53 -20.47 5.81 0.98
C MET A 53 -20.81 6.16 2.43
N GLY A 54 -20.04 7.03 3.10
CA GLY A 54 -20.19 7.32 4.52
C GLY A 54 -19.80 6.14 5.44
N ALA A 55 -19.04 5.17 4.91
CA ALA A 55 -18.62 3.95 5.60
C ALA A 55 -17.13 4.04 5.96
N TYR A 56 -16.76 5.05 6.73
CA TYR A 56 -15.35 5.30 7.09
C TYR A 56 -14.69 4.06 7.71
N SER A 57 -13.46 3.79 7.28
CA SER A 57 -12.54 2.83 7.86
C SER A 57 -11.16 3.48 7.95
N ASP A 58 -10.40 3.17 9.00
CA ASP A 58 -9.09 3.75 9.19
C ASP A 58 -8.10 3.29 8.10
N PHE A 59 -7.07 4.10 7.86
CA PHE A 59 -6.14 3.87 6.75
C PHE A 59 -5.35 2.56 6.91
N TRP A 60 -5.10 2.10 8.14
CA TRP A 60 -4.40 0.84 8.36
C TRP A 60 -5.26 -0.35 7.94
N LYS A 61 -6.54 -0.35 8.33
CA LYS A 61 -7.49 -1.36 7.87
C LYS A 61 -7.60 -1.40 6.34
N LEU A 62 -7.64 -0.24 5.68
CA LEU A 62 -7.62 -0.17 4.21
C LEU A 62 -6.33 -0.72 3.60
N THR A 63 -5.20 -0.54 4.29
CA THR A 63 -3.89 -1.08 3.90
C THR A 63 -3.90 -2.60 3.93
N GLU A 64 -4.43 -3.19 5.00
CA GLU A 64 -4.58 -4.64 5.13
C GLU A 64 -5.56 -5.22 4.09
N ASP A 65 -6.75 -4.63 3.98
CA ASP A 65 -7.80 -5.14 3.08
C ASP A 65 -7.38 -5.08 1.61
N SER A 66 -6.69 -4.02 1.20
CA SER A 66 -6.16 -3.89 -0.16
C SER A 66 -4.97 -4.82 -0.43
N LEU A 67 -4.17 -5.15 0.59
CA LEU A 67 -3.11 -6.15 0.49
C LEU A 67 -3.69 -7.54 0.28
N ASP A 68 -4.71 -7.90 1.06
CA ASP A 68 -5.41 -9.18 0.95
C ASP A 68 -6.08 -9.33 -0.43
N PHE A 69 -6.64 -8.25 -0.97
CA PHE A 69 -7.14 -8.21 -2.35
C PHE A 69 -6.01 -8.46 -3.38
N ALA A 70 -4.84 -7.85 -3.19
CA ALA A 70 -3.71 -8.04 -4.10
C ALA A 70 -3.21 -9.50 -4.08
N PHE A 71 -3.11 -10.13 -2.91
CA PHE A 71 -2.76 -11.55 -2.79
C PHE A 71 -3.76 -12.45 -3.52
N ALA A 72 -5.05 -12.19 -3.37
CA ALA A 72 -6.09 -12.94 -4.09
C ALA A 72 -5.96 -12.82 -5.62
N ARG A 73 -5.45 -11.68 -6.13
CA ARG A 73 -5.28 -11.44 -7.57
C ARG A 73 -3.98 -12.00 -8.15
N TYR A 74 -2.94 -12.15 -7.32
CA TYR A 74 -1.61 -12.63 -7.68
C TYR A 74 -1.21 -13.83 -6.82
N PRO A 75 -1.75 -15.03 -7.11
CA PRO A 75 -1.45 -16.25 -6.34
C PRO A 75 0.01 -16.73 -6.46
N SER A 76 0.79 -16.12 -7.35
CA SER A 76 2.23 -16.34 -7.51
C SER A 76 3.07 -15.68 -6.41
N VAL A 77 2.53 -14.67 -5.71
CA VAL A 77 3.18 -14.02 -4.57
C VAL A 77 2.85 -14.81 -3.30
N ASP A 78 3.87 -15.30 -2.59
CA ASP A 78 3.69 -16.12 -1.39
C ASP A 78 2.89 -15.37 -0.29
N PRO A 79 1.71 -15.88 0.13
CA PRO A 79 0.95 -15.29 1.23
C PRO A 79 1.72 -15.22 2.56
N GLY A 80 2.76 -16.03 2.74
CA GLY A 80 3.67 -15.94 3.88
C GLY A 80 4.37 -14.57 3.99
N LEU A 81 4.40 -13.79 2.91
CA LEU A 81 4.99 -12.46 2.86
C LEU A 81 4.08 -11.37 3.47
N ARG A 82 2.81 -11.67 3.79
CA ARG A 82 1.83 -10.67 4.21
C ARG A 82 2.31 -9.81 5.37
N ASN A 83 2.77 -10.43 6.45
CA ASN A 83 3.20 -9.70 7.66
C ASN A 83 4.51 -8.94 7.41
N ASP A 84 5.48 -9.56 6.70
CA ASP A 84 6.72 -8.88 6.28
C ASP A 84 6.40 -7.58 5.51
N LEU A 85 5.42 -7.59 4.60
CA LEU A 85 5.02 -6.40 3.83
C LEU A 85 4.32 -5.34 4.67
N LEU A 86 3.47 -5.74 5.62
CA LEU A 86 2.81 -4.79 6.53
C LEU A 86 3.83 -4.14 7.47
N ASP A 87 4.77 -4.91 8.02
CA ASP A 87 5.85 -4.38 8.86
C ASP A 87 6.76 -3.43 8.06
N ALA A 88 7.06 -3.77 6.81
CA ALA A 88 7.80 -2.90 5.92
C ALA A 88 7.03 -1.60 5.59
N TYR A 89 5.70 -1.67 5.46
CA TYR A 89 4.85 -0.50 5.25
C TYR A 89 4.78 0.40 6.49
N TRP A 90 4.75 -0.17 7.69
CA TRP A 90 4.72 0.56 8.95
C TRP A 90 6.01 1.36 9.21
N THR A 91 7.11 0.96 8.57
CA THR A 91 8.46 1.52 8.75
C THR A 91 9.00 2.19 7.47
N LEU A 92 8.11 2.71 6.63
CA LEU A 92 8.45 3.47 5.42
C LEU A 92 9.24 4.75 5.69
#